data_AF-U1NCL3-F1
#
_entry.id   AF-U1NCL3-F1
#
_cell.length_a   1.000
_cell.length_b   1.000
_cell.length_c   1.000
_cell.angle_alpha   90.00
_cell.angle_beta   90.00
_cell.angle_gamma   90.00
#
_symmetry.space_group_name_H-M   'P 1'
#
loop_
_entity.id
_entity.type
_entity.pdbx_description
1 polymer ?
#
loop_
_entity_poly.entity_id
_entity_poly.type
_entity_poly.pdbx_seq_one_letter_code
_entity_poly.pdbx_strand_id
1 'polypeptide(L)'
;MANSNDEKLFSIEWLGIAFALGLIVQTLGWIIGVGLLTGLPAYFIVGALTAWGSPGDTLIEPAVAAFLIATLGFMIDHLFLTLLVVGIPVALLYGAAGFGISIGGAYLGERILD
;
A
#
# COMPACT_ATOMS: atom_id res chain seq x y z
N MET A 1 -16.93 32.16 -13.24
CA MET A 1 -16.94 31.03 -14.20
C MET A 1 -16.58 29.79 -13.41
N ALA A 2 -17.44 28.79 -13.45
CA ALA A 2 -17.34 27.59 -12.64
C ALA A 2 -16.10 26.77 -13.00
N ASN A 3 -15.11 26.73 -12.11
CA ASN A 3 -14.17 25.62 -12.06
C ASN A 3 -14.83 24.57 -11.17
N SER A 4 -15.48 23.59 -11.78
CA SER A 4 -15.71 22.30 -11.15
C SER A 4 -14.34 21.71 -10.86
N ASN A 5 -13.79 22.02 -9.68
CA ASN A 5 -12.78 21.18 -9.06
C ASN A 5 -13.52 19.86 -8.77
N ASP A 6 -13.50 18.95 -9.75
CA ASP A 6 -13.68 17.54 -9.46
C ASP A 6 -12.48 17.17 -8.57
N GLU A 7 -12.61 17.41 -7.27
CA GLU A 7 -11.76 16.84 -6.23
C GLU A 7 -11.89 15.32 -6.39
N LYS A 8 -11.02 14.74 -7.22
CA LYS A 8 -10.97 13.30 -7.41
C LYS A 8 -10.43 12.72 -6.11
N LEU A 9 -11.35 12.25 -5.27
CA LEU A 9 -11.09 11.45 -4.07
C LEU A 9 -10.26 10.19 -4.33
N PHE A 10 -10.07 9.82 -5.61
CA PHE A 10 -9.29 8.68 -6.03
C PHE A 10 -8.66 8.89 -7.41
N SER A 11 -7.36 8.66 -7.53
CA SER A 11 -6.61 8.65 -8.79
C SER A 11 -6.07 7.26 -9.12
N ILE A 12 -6.51 6.74 -10.28
CA ILE A 12 -6.01 5.46 -10.81
C ILE A 12 -4.51 5.51 -11.11
N GLU A 13 -3.99 6.69 -11.48
CA GLU A 13 -2.58 6.89 -11.80
C GLU A 13 -1.73 6.76 -10.53
N TRP A 14 -2.17 7.38 -9.43
CA TRP A 14 -1.48 7.30 -8.14
C TRP A 14 -1.63 5.92 -7.49
N LEU A 15 -2.74 5.23 -7.68
CA LEU A 15 -2.85 3.81 -7.32
C LEU A 15 -1.77 2.98 -8.03
N GLY A 16 -1.61 3.18 -9.33
CA GLY A 16 -0.60 2.46 -10.13
C GLY A 16 0.83 2.76 -9.67
N ILE A 17 1.13 4.04 -9.38
CA ILE A 17 2.44 4.47 -8.86
C ILE A 17 2.69 3.85 -7.47
N ALA A 18 1.71 3.92 -6.57
CA ALA A 18 1.82 3.35 -5.23
C ALA A 18 2.01 1.83 -5.28
N PHE A 19 1.33 1.15 -6.21
CA PHE A 19 1.47 -0.28 -6.42
C PHE A 19 2.88 -0.64 -6.92
N ALA A 20 3.39 0.09 -7.93
CA ALA A 20 4.74 -0.11 -8.44
C ALA A 20 5.81 0.18 -7.36
N LEU A 21 5.67 1.28 -6.62
CA LEU A 21 6.54 1.61 -5.50
C LEU A 21 6.50 0.52 -4.43
N GLY A 22 5.32 0.03 -4.07
CA GLY A 22 5.17 -1.05 -3.10
C GLY A 22 5.86 -2.34 -3.51
N LEU A 23 5.75 -2.73 -4.78
CA LEU A 23 6.47 -3.88 -5.30
C LEU A 23 7.99 -3.69 -5.26
N ILE A 24 8.47 -2.48 -5.59
CA ILE A 24 9.91 -2.16 -5.54
C ILE A 24 10.42 -2.23 -4.11
N VAL A 25 9.76 -1.57 -3.15
CA VAL A 25 10.18 -1.58 -1.74
C VAL A 25 10.16 -2.99 -1.19
N GLN A 26 9.09 -3.75 -1.44
CA GLN A 26 8.96 -5.14 -1.00
C GLN A 26 10.08 -6.02 -1.58
N THR A 27 10.36 -5.90 -2.88
CA THR A 27 11.42 -6.68 -3.56
C THR A 27 12.81 -6.28 -3.05
N LEU A 28 13.05 -5.00 -2.83
CA LEU A 28 14.30 -4.52 -2.24
C LEU A 28 14.48 -5.05 -0.82
N GLY A 29 13.44 -5.05 0.00
CA GLY A 29 13.49 -5.63 1.34
C GLY A 29 13.84 -7.12 1.32
N TRP A 30 13.30 -7.87 0.34
CA TRP A 30 13.65 -9.27 0.13
C TRP A 30 15.12 -9.46 -0.26
N ILE A 31 15.62 -8.66 -1.21
CA ILE A 31 17.00 -8.73 -1.70
C ILE A 31 18.01 -8.37 -0.59
N ILE A 32 17.74 -7.31 0.15
CA ILE A 32 18.66 -6.80 1.18
C ILE A 32 18.52 -7.63 2.48
N GLY A 33 17.46 -8.44 2.60
CA GLY A 33 17.20 -9.25 3.79
C GLY A 33 16.82 -8.42 5.02
N VAL A 34 16.35 -7.19 4.81
CA VAL A 34 15.97 -6.28 5.89
C VAL A 34 14.49 -6.43 6.14
N GLY A 35 14.15 -7.11 7.25
CA GLY A 35 12.76 -7.32 7.67
C GLY A 35 11.94 -6.03 7.79
N LEU A 36 12.61 -4.89 8.04
CA LEU A 36 12.01 -3.56 8.10
C LEU A 36 11.54 -3.00 6.73
N LEU A 37 11.96 -3.61 5.63
CA LEU A 37 11.55 -3.25 4.26
C LEU A 37 10.68 -4.34 3.63
N THR A 38 10.22 -5.30 4.42
CA THR A 38 9.36 -6.41 3.97
C THR A 38 8.09 -6.48 4.79
N GLY A 39 6.95 -6.66 4.13
CA GLY A 39 5.66 -6.82 4.79
C GLY A 39 5.11 -5.48 5.33
N LEU A 40 4.52 -5.51 6.52
CA LEU A 40 3.78 -4.36 7.08
C LEU A 40 4.57 -3.03 7.12
N PRO A 41 5.85 -2.98 7.52
CA PRO A 41 6.64 -1.75 7.50
C PRO A 41 6.87 -1.18 6.09
N ALA A 42 6.96 -2.03 5.06
CA ALA A 42 7.10 -1.58 3.68
C ALA A 42 5.88 -0.78 3.24
N TYR A 43 4.68 -1.24 3.61
CA TYR A 43 3.43 -0.57 3.28
C TYR A 43 3.29 0.80 3.95
N PHE A 44 3.83 0.96 5.17
CA PHE A 44 3.93 2.27 5.81
C PHE A 44 4.77 3.24 4.97
N ILE A 45 5.97 2.79 4.55
CA ILE A 45 6.89 3.59 3.76
C ILE A 45 6.27 3.97 2.41
N VAL A 46 5.58 3.02 1.77
CA VAL A 46 4.88 3.25 0.49
C VAL A 46 3.76 4.27 0.66
N GLY A 47 2.98 4.17 1.73
CA GLY A 47 2.00 5.18 2.13
C GLY A 47 2.62 6.56 2.23
N ALA A 48 3.68 6.68 3.04
CA ALA A 48 4.37 7.95 3.24
C ALA A 48 4.96 8.53 1.96
N LEU A 49 5.63 7.72 1.15
CA LEU A 49 6.26 8.17 -0.10
C LEU A 49 5.24 8.56 -1.16
N THR A 50 4.12 7.83 -1.25
CA THR A 50 3.06 8.12 -2.23
C THR A 50 2.39 9.44 -1.88
N ALA A 51 1.97 9.61 -0.63
CA ALA A 51 1.35 10.84 -0.15
C ALA A 51 2.29 12.04 -0.30
N TRP A 52 3.57 11.88 0.07
CA TRP A 52 4.59 12.91 -0.07
C TRP A 52 4.89 13.29 -1.53
N GLY A 53 4.72 12.37 -2.47
CA GLY A 53 4.95 12.62 -3.90
C GLY A 53 3.73 13.15 -4.65
N SER A 54 2.53 13.04 -4.07
CA SER A 54 1.29 13.32 -4.77
C SER A 54 0.84 14.79 -4.65
N PRO A 55 0.20 15.36 -5.68
CA PRO A 55 -0.28 16.73 -5.69
C PRO A 55 -1.64 16.95 -4.97
N GLY A 56 -2.11 16.03 -4.11
CA GLY A 56 -3.37 16.14 -3.38
C GLY A 56 -3.54 15.05 -2.30
N ASP A 57 -4.67 15.03 -1.58
CA ASP A 57 -4.97 14.05 -0.51
C ASP A 57 -5.08 12.61 -1.05
N THR A 58 -3.95 11.91 -1.23
CA THR A 58 -3.89 10.52 -1.70
C THR A 58 -3.69 9.54 -0.55
N LEU A 59 -4.64 9.52 0.38
CA LEU A 59 -4.65 8.58 1.51
C LEU A 59 -5.08 7.16 1.08
N ILE A 60 -5.99 7.07 0.12
CA ILE A 60 -6.71 5.82 -0.20
C ILE A 60 -5.92 4.98 -1.20
N GLU A 61 -5.31 5.61 -2.19
CA GLU A 61 -4.54 4.98 -3.26
C GLU A 61 -3.41 4.09 -2.73
N PRO A 62 -2.50 4.58 -1.85
CA PRO A 62 -1.46 3.71 -1.32
C PRO A 62 -2.02 2.64 -0.40
N ALA A 63 -3.14 2.90 0.29
CA ALA A 63 -3.78 1.91 1.15
C ALA A 63 -4.35 0.73 0.35
N VAL A 64 -5.04 1.01 -0.77
CA VAL A 64 -5.52 -0.03 -1.68
C VAL A 64 -4.36 -0.77 -2.33
N ALA A 65 -3.30 -0.07 -2.74
CA ALA A 65 -2.10 -0.72 -3.27
C ALA A 65 -1.46 -1.67 -2.24
N ALA A 66 -1.29 -1.20 -0.99
CA ALA A 66 -0.77 -2.01 0.11
C ALA A 66 -1.64 -3.24 0.40
N PHE A 67 -2.97 -3.09 0.40
CA PHE A 67 -3.91 -4.20 0.55
C PHE A 67 -3.68 -5.28 -0.51
N LEU A 68 -3.60 -4.87 -1.78
CA LEU A 68 -3.42 -5.80 -2.90
C LEU A 68 -2.07 -6.52 -2.82
N ILE A 69 -0.99 -5.79 -2.57
CA ILE A 69 0.36 -6.35 -2.47
C ILE A 69 0.45 -7.31 -1.28
N ALA A 70 -0.08 -6.93 -0.13
CA ALA A 70 -0.10 -7.75 1.08
C ALA A 70 -0.92 -9.03 0.90
N THR A 71 -2.10 -8.92 0.31
CA THR A 71 -2.97 -10.07 0.07
C THR A 71 -2.34 -11.04 -0.93
N LEU A 72 -1.88 -10.53 -2.08
CA LEU A 72 -1.27 -11.35 -3.11
C LEU A 72 0.07 -11.95 -2.66
N GLY A 73 0.90 -11.16 -1.98
CA GLY A 73 2.16 -11.63 -1.39
C GLY A 73 1.93 -12.76 -0.39
N PHE A 74 0.95 -12.60 0.51
CA PHE A 74 0.59 -13.67 1.45
C PHE A 74 0.13 -14.93 0.72
N MET A 75 -0.71 -14.80 -0.31
CA MET A 75 -1.21 -15.93 -1.09
C MET A 75 -0.09 -16.68 -1.83
N ILE A 76 0.92 -15.96 -2.32
CA ILE A 76 2.08 -16.55 -3.00
C ILE A 76 2.97 -17.27 -1.97
N ASP A 77 3.32 -16.60 -0.87
CA ASP A 77 4.22 -17.12 0.16
C ASP A 77 3.63 -18.34 0.88
N HIS A 78 2.30 -18.37 1.02
CA HIS A 78 1.58 -19.39 1.76
C HIS A 78 0.64 -20.20 0.86
N LEU A 79 1.07 -20.47 -0.37
CA LEU A 79 0.24 -21.13 -1.40
C LEU A 79 -0.53 -22.35 -0.88
N PHE A 80 0.11 -23.24 -0.13
CA PHE A 80 -0.55 -24.42 0.44
C PHE A 80 -1.62 -24.08 1.49
N LEU A 81 -1.38 -23.06 2.30
CA LEU A 81 -2.33 -22.56 3.29
C LEU A 81 -3.49 -21.82 2.61
N THR A 82 -3.22 -21.09 1.53
CA THR A 82 -4.23 -20.40 0.70
C THR A 82 -5.14 -21.36 -0.06
N LEU A 83 -4.62 -22.50 -0.51
CA LEU A 83 -5.43 -23.56 -1.13
C LEU A 83 -6.42 -24.19 -0.14
N LEU A 84 -6.15 -24.10 1.17
CA LEU A 84 -7.10 -24.46 2.21
C LEU A 84 -8.09 -23.31 2.42
N VAL A 85 -9.35 -23.64 2.73
CA VAL A 85 -10.45 -22.67 2.91
C VAL A 85 -10.12 -21.56 3.93
N VAL A 86 -9.21 -21.85 4.87
CA VAL A 86 -8.78 -20.90 5.92
C VAL A 86 -7.75 -19.88 5.44
N GLY A 87 -7.03 -20.10 4.34
CA GLY A 87 -5.95 -19.20 3.94
C GLY A 87 -6.41 -17.93 3.24
N ILE A 88 -7.54 -17.96 2.52
CA ILE A 88 -8.11 -16.76 1.90
C ILE A 88 -8.55 -15.73 2.97
N PRO A 89 -9.31 -16.10 4.02
CA PRO A 89 -9.61 -15.18 5.12
C PRO A 89 -8.37 -14.56 5.77
N VAL A 90 -7.32 -15.36 5.99
CA VAL A 90 -6.07 -14.87 6.59
C VAL A 90 -5.34 -13.90 5.67
N ALA A 91 -5.29 -14.18 4.36
CA ALA A 91 -4.72 -13.27 3.37
C ALA A 91 -5.44 -11.91 3.37
N LEU A 92 -6.77 -11.91 3.47
CA LEU A 92 -7.57 -10.68 3.54
C LEU A 92 -7.33 -9.90 4.83
N LEU A 93 -7.17 -10.58 5.97
CA LEU A 93 -6.81 -9.93 7.24
C LEU A 93 -5.42 -9.29 7.18
N TYR A 94 -4.46 -9.98 6.55
CA TYR A 94 -3.12 -9.44 6.32
C TYR A 94 -3.16 -8.24 5.36
N GLY A 95 -3.97 -8.33 4.31
CA GLY A 95 -4.30 -7.23 3.42
C GLY A 95 -4.85 -6.01 4.18
N ALA A 96 -5.83 -6.23 5.06
CA ALA A 96 -6.45 -5.16 5.86
C ALA A 96 -5.45 -4.51 6.83
N ALA A 97 -4.53 -5.28 7.40
CA ALA A 97 -3.44 -4.73 8.20
C ALA A 97 -2.49 -3.86 7.35
N GLY A 98 -2.14 -4.29 6.14
CA GLY A 98 -1.36 -3.50 5.19
C GLY A 98 -2.06 -2.20 4.79
N PHE A 99 -3.36 -2.27 4.51
CA PHE A 99 -4.21 -1.10 4.24
C PHE A 99 -4.15 -0.08 5.37
N GLY A 100 -4.42 -0.50 6.62
CA GLY A 100 -4.45 0.40 7.76
C GLY A 100 -3.10 1.05 8.07
N ILE A 101 -2.01 0.29 7.94
CA ILE A 101 -0.66 0.81 8.18
C ILE A 101 -0.25 1.79 7.07
N SER A 102 -0.62 1.52 5.82
CA SER A 102 -0.35 2.44 4.71
C SER A 102 -1.11 3.76 4.87
N ILE A 103 -2.33 3.76 5.43
CA ILE A 103 -3.03 5.02 5.77
C ILE A 103 -2.22 5.82 6.79
N GLY A 104 -1.71 5.16 7.83
CA GLY A 104 -0.85 5.83 8.83
C GLY A 104 0.41 6.44 8.21
N GLY A 105 1.00 5.75 7.24
CA GLY A 105 2.14 6.26 6.47
C GLY A 105 1.76 7.46 5.61
N ALA A 106 0.68 7.35 4.84
CA ALA A 106 0.18 8.41 3.98
C ALA A 106 -0.15 9.68 4.75
N TYR A 107 -0.82 9.54 5.90
CA TYR A 107 -1.12 10.64 6.82
C TYR A 107 0.13 11.37 7.32
N LEU A 108 1.21 10.62 7.60
CA LEU A 108 2.49 11.23 7.98
C LEU A 108 3.15 11.92 6.79
N GLY A 109 3.06 11.34 5.59
CA GLY A 109 3.60 11.91 4.35
C GLY A 109 2.97 13.26 3.99
N GLU A 110 1.65 13.37 4.07
CA GLU A 110 0.91 14.63 3.88
C GLU A 110 1.36 15.70 4.87
N ARG A 111 1.43 15.37 6.15
CA ARG A 111 1.84 16.32 7.21
C ARG A 111 3.28 16.83 7.11
N ILE A 112 4.14 16.18 6.33
CA ILE A 112 5.52 16.65 6.09
C ILE A 112 5.54 17.75 5.01
N LEU A 113 4.53 17.80 4.13
CA LEU A 113 4.42 18.79 3.07
C LEU A 113 3.73 20.09 3.50
N ASP A 114 2.89 20.03 4.53
CA ASP A 114 2.25 21.17 5.18
C ASP A 114 3.24 22.02 6.02
#